data_AF-A0A837AG68-F1
#
_entry.id   AF-A0A837AG68-F1
#
_cell.length_a   1.000
_cell.length_b   1.000
_cell.length_c   1.000
_cell.angle_alpha   90.00
_cell.angle_beta   90.00
_cell.angle_gamma   90.00
#
_symmetry.space_group_name_H-M   'P 1'
#
loop_
_entity.id
_entity.type
_entity.pdbx_description
1 polymer ?
#
loop_
_entity_poly.entity_id
_entity_poly.type
_entity_poly.pdbx_seq_one_letter_code
_entity_poly.pdbx_strand_id
1 'polypeptide(L)'
;MAGKELLALNSAEELVTSTGHVIKNAEANAIKNESRGVGKEAGKEAANAGKGANGQIIKNSDGLNEVKINQTPLEGQNRLNTPDLGGSGKLKPAEAASAAQLEPVLGKMERYTPPHGATTGTSPDFVITSGPNKGKTVDAMYTTDKLSQKEIDGLNKFYDKNMSTGNGKIVIQDHLKKADFVPVDFRVLTPANQKIFIDYIKTLPKSQQNKIIIMR
;
A
#
# COMPACT_ATOMS: atom_id res chain seq x y z
N MET A 1 24.55 -51.19 -24.10
CA MET A 1 23.38 -50.38 -23.69
C MET A 1 23.64 -50.02 -22.22
N ALA A 2 23.93 -48.78 -21.78
CA ALA A 2 23.55 -47.40 -22.17
C ALA A 2 22.35 -46.85 -21.36
N GLY A 3 22.50 -45.63 -20.79
CA GLY A 3 21.66 -45.07 -19.70
C GLY A 3 22.26 -45.39 -18.32
N LYS A 4 22.54 -44.47 -17.36
CA LYS A 4 22.12 -43.07 -17.09
C LYS A 4 20.62 -42.92 -16.77
N GLU A 5 20.17 -42.18 -15.74
CA GLU A 5 20.90 -41.25 -14.84
C GLU A 5 20.22 -41.05 -13.44
N LEU A 6 21.06 -41.03 -12.38
CA LEU A 6 21.02 -40.24 -11.13
C LEU A 6 19.68 -39.85 -10.44
N LEU A 7 19.53 -40.19 -9.15
CA LEU A 7 18.64 -39.50 -8.20
C LEU A 7 19.22 -39.43 -6.77
N ALA A 8 18.96 -38.29 -6.10
CA ALA A 8 19.00 -38.00 -4.66
C ALA A 8 20.30 -38.29 -3.85
N LEU A 9 20.82 -37.24 -3.19
CA LEU A 9 21.59 -37.34 -1.96
C LEU A 9 21.04 -36.37 -0.91
N ASN A 10 21.09 -36.82 0.36
CA ASN A 10 20.47 -36.18 1.52
C ASN A 10 21.27 -34.96 2.01
N SER A 11 20.62 -34.12 2.83
CA SER A 11 21.21 -33.57 4.07
C SER A 11 20.09 -33.15 5.01
N ALA A 12 20.37 -33.13 6.32
CA ALA A 12 19.36 -33.07 7.38
C ALA A 12 19.80 -32.23 8.59
N GLU A 13 18.85 -32.05 9.51
CA GLU A 13 19.05 -31.67 10.92
C GLU A 13 19.52 -30.25 11.26
N GLU A 14 19.49 -29.97 12.56
CA GLU A 14 19.26 -28.67 13.18
C GLU A 14 20.35 -28.38 14.23
N LEU A 15 20.78 -27.12 14.36
CA LEU A 15 21.52 -26.67 15.54
C LEU A 15 21.34 -25.17 15.82
N VAL A 16 21.14 -24.81 17.08
CA VAL A 16 20.94 -23.43 17.56
C VAL A 16 21.91 -23.09 18.69
N THR A 17 22.72 -22.04 18.52
CA THR A 17 23.33 -21.21 19.59
C THR A 17 23.63 -19.81 19.02
N SER A 18 23.09 -18.74 19.60
CA SER A 18 23.61 -17.95 20.72
C SER A 18 24.81 -17.04 20.40
N THR A 19 24.53 -15.72 20.35
CA THR A 19 25.41 -14.59 20.75
C THR A 19 26.87 -14.55 20.25
N GLY A 20 27.16 -13.71 19.25
CA GLY A 20 28.53 -13.27 18.95
C GLY A 20 28.63 -12.17 17.89
N HIS A 21 29.07 -10.97 18.28
CA HIS A 21 29.61 -9.97 17.34
C HIS A 21 31.09 -10.25 17.08
N VAL A 22 31.59 -10.02 15.86
CA VAL A 22 32.82 -9.25 15.57
C VAL A 22 32.98 -9.03 14.05
N ILE A 23 33.54 -7.88 13.67
CA ILE A 23 33.85 -7.49 12.28
C ILE A 23 35.35 -7.66 12.02
N LYS A 24 35.72 -8.24 10.86
CA LYS A 24 37.02 -8.14 10.14
C LYS A 24 37.03 -9.14 8.95
N ASN A 25 37.78 -8.98 7.86
CA ASN A 25 38.34 -7.80 7.16
C ASN A 25 38.91 -8.28 5.80
N ALA A 26 39.31 -7.35 4.91
CA ALA A 26 40.17 -7.56 3.73
C ALA A 26 39.54 -8.36 2.55
N GLU A 27 39.94 -8.22 1.27
CA GLU A 27 40.71 -7.23 0.47
C GLU A 27 40.50 -7.59 -1.04
N ALA A 28 40.82 -6.84 -2.11
CA ALA A 28 41.27 -5.45 -2.41
C ALA A 28 40.95 -5.22 -3.94
N ASN A 29 41.45 -4.26 -4.73
CA ASN A 29 42.34 -3.08 -4.57
C ASN A 29 42.01 -2.09 -5.71
N ALA A 30 42.05 -0.76 -5.47
CA ALA A 30 42.02 0.24 -6.55
C ALA A 30 42.56 1.62 -6.11
N ILE A 31 43.86 1.80 -6.33
CA ILE A 31 44.73 2.95 -6.11
C ILE A 31 44.12 4.35 -6.45
N LYS A 32 44.52 5.34 -5.63
CA LYS A 32 44.32 6.80 -5.77
C LYS A 32 44.48 7.35 -7.20
N ASN A 33 43.78 8.46 -7.48
CA ASN A 33 44.48 9.66 -7.94
C ASN A 33 43.78 10.95 -7.46
N GLU A 34 44.54 11.93 -6.96
CA GLU A 34 44.05 13.29 -6.67
C GLU A 34 44.65 14.25 -7.70
N SER A 35 43.83 15.13 -8.28
CA SER A 35 44.32 16.22 -9.15
C SER A 35 43.33 17.38 -9.12
N ARG A 36 43.78 18.55 -8.66
CA ARG A 36 42.99 19.79 -8.69
C ARG A 36 43.00 20.35 -10.11
N GLY A 37 41.82 20.69 -10.64
CA GLY A 37 41.66 21.46 -11.87
C GLY A 37 40.43 22.36 -11.78
N VAL A 38 40.63 23.67 -11.91
CA VAL A 38 39.54 24.66 -12.00
C VAL A 38 39.46 25.12 -13.45
N GLY A 39 38.36 24.85 -14.12
CA GLY A 39 38.17 25.19 -15.53
C GLY A 39 36.72 25.07 -15.97
N LYS A 40 36.33 25.90 -16.95
CA LYS A 40 35.04 25.89 -17.66
C LYS A 40 34.94 24.59 -18.49
N GLU A 41 33.80 24.13 -19.02
CA GLU A 41 32.68 24.90 -19.57
C GLU A 41 31.37 24.08 -19.69
N ALA A 42 30.30 24.74 -20.13
CA ALA A 42 28.91 24.32 -20.32
C ALA A 42 28.55 22.82 -20.54
N GLY A 43 27.54 22.36 -19.78
CA GLY A 43 26.50 21.44 -20.27
C GLY A 43 26.33 20.11 -19.52
N LYS A 44 25.08 19.59 -19.55
CA LYS A 44 24.63 18.25 -19.10
C LYS A 44 24.45 18.01 -17.58
N GLU A 45 23.56 18.74 -16.92
CA GLU A 45 22.79 18.16 -15.79
C GLU A 45 21.52 17.46 -16.31
N ALA A 46 21.70 16.32 -16.96
CA ALA A 46 20.62 15.48 -17.48
C ALA A 46 20.99 13.98 -17.40
N ALA A 47 21.63 13.56 -16.30
CA ALA A 47 22.18 12.20 -16.17
C ALA A 47 22.31 11.69 -14.72
N ASN A 48 21.23 11.70 -13.92
CA ASN A 48 21.11 10.73 -12.81
C ASN A 48 19.67 10.35 -12.41
N ALA A 49 18.74 10.37 -13.37
CA ALA A 49 17.39 9.81 -13.19
C ALA A 49 17.43 8.28 -13.35
N GLY A 50 17.71 7.54 -12.26
CA GLY A 50 18.36 6.23 -12.37
C GLY A 50 17.94 5.08 -11.45
N LYS A 51 16.70 5.00 -10.94
CA LYS A 51 15.93 3.74 -10.69
C LYS A 51 14.65 3.95 -9.87
N GLY A 52 13.53 3.45 -10.38
CA GLY A 52 12.30 3.19 -9.61
C GLY A 52 11.39 4.40 -9.36
N ALA A 53 10.26 4.47 -10.09
CA ALA A 53 9.18 5.41 -9.78
C ALA A 53 8.37 4.91 -8.57
N ASN A 54 8.91 5.12 -7.36
CA ASN A 54 8.18 4.83 -6.12
C ASN A 54 7.16 5.94 -5.83
N GLY A 55 5.88 5.57 -5.70
CA GLY A 55 4.92 6.36 -4.94
C GLY A 55 4.53 7.73 -5.53
N GLN A 56 4.22 7.80 -6.83
CA GLN A 56 3.43 8.93 -7.36
C GLN A 56 1.99 8.50 -7.60
N ILE A 57 1.04 9.36 -7.21
CA ILE A 57 -0.34 9.24 -7.65
C ILE A 57 -0.42 9.72 -9.10
N ILE A 58 -0.88 8.84 -9.98
CA ILE A 58 -1.13 9.13 -11.40
C ILE A 58 -2.63 9.13 -11.70
N LYS A 59 -3.03 9.66 -12.86
CA LYS A 59 -4.36 9.39 -13.42
C LYS A 59 -4.29 8.15 -14.31
N ASN A 60 -5.19 7.19 -14.11
CA ASN A 60 -5.31 6.02 -14.97
C ASN A 60 -6.22 6.27 -16.18
N SER A 61 -6.43 5.23 -17.00
CA SER A 61 -7.30 5.23 -18.20
C SER A 61 -8.72 5.77 -17.96
N ASP A 62 -9.20 5.69 -16.73
CA ASP A 62 -10.57 6.03 -16.34
C ASP A 62 -10.67 7.44 -15.70
N GLY A 63 -9.54 8.16 -15.63
CA GLY A 63 -9.44 9.48 -15.01
C GLY A 63 -9.47 9.47 -13.47
N LEU A 64 -9.42 8.27 -12.87
CA LEU A 64 -9.32 8.08 -11.42
C LEU A 64 -7.87 8.17 -10.97
N ASN A 65 -7.66 8.48 -9.70
CA ASN A 65 -6.32 8.46 -9.12
C ASN A 65 -5.88 7.00 -8.93
N GLU A 66 -4.63 6.69 -9.24
CA GLU A 66 -4.07 5.35 -9.10
C GLU A 66 -2.64 5.43 -8.55
N VAL A 67 -2.24 4.47 -7.73
CA VAL A 67 -0.88 4.28 -7.23
C VAL A 67 -0.46 2.83 -7.42
N LYS A 68 0.79 2.63 -7.86
CA LYS A 68 1.39 1.31 -8.00
C LYS A 68 2.20 0.96 -6.75
N ILE A 69 1.91 -0.18 -6.16
CA ILE A 69 2.44 -0.60 -4.87
C ILE A 69 3.49 -1.70 -5.06
N ASN A 70 4.75 -1.32 -4.92
CA ASN A 70 5.87 -2.24 -5.08
C ASN A 70 6.13 -3.11 -3.84
N GLN A 71 5.77 -2.63 -2.64
CA GLN A 71 6.02 -3.28 -1.35
C GLN A 71 5.24 -2.61 -0.20
N THR A 72 5.07 -3.30 0.93
CA THR A 72 4.56 -2.71 2.20
C THR A 72 5.72 -2.31 3.11
N PRO A 73 5.83 -1.04 3.54
CA PRO A 73 6.82 -0.63 4.55
C PRO A 73 6.46 -1.20 5.93
N LEU A 74 7.17 -2.23 6.38
CA LEU A 74 6.87 -2.92 7.65
C LEU A 74 6.94 -2.01 8.89
N GLU A 75 7.86 -1.05 8.94
CA GLU A 75 7.93 -0.03 10.00
C GLU A 75 6.63 0.79 10.08
N GLY A 76 6.15 1.28 8.94
CA GLY A 76 4.89 2.01 8.82
C GLY A 76 3.71 1.13 9.23
N GLN A 77 3.63 -0.10 8.70
CA GLN A 77 2.55 -1.03 9.00
C GLN A 77 2.49 -1.36 10.50
N ASN A 78 3.62 -1.66 11.14
CA ASN A 78 3.69 -2.00 12.55
C ASN A 78 3.25 -0.82 13.44
N ARG A 79 3.64 0.41 13.09
CA ARG A 79 3.22 1.64 13.79
C ARG A 79 1.75 1.99 13.59
N LEU A 80 1.18 1.64 12.43
CA LEU A 80 -0.23 1.92 12.06
C LEU A 80 -1.20 0.79 12.48
N ASN A 81 -0.68 -0.39 12.82
CA ASN A 81 -1.45 -1.53 13.31
C ASN A 81 -1.75 -1.43 14.81
N THR A 82 -2.35 -0.30 15.20
CA THR A 82 -2.96 -0.07 16.52
C THR A 82 -4.45 -0.44 16.48
N PRO A 83 -5.14 -0.51 17.64
CA PRO A 83 -6.58 -0.74 17.68
C PRO A 83 -7.36 0.36 16.96
N ASP A 84 -8.30 -0.05 16.11
CA ASP A 84 -9.32 0.81 15.52
C ASP A 84 -10.33 1.25 16.61
N LEU A 85 -10.06 2.40 17.22
CA LEU A 85 -10.94 3.03 18.20
C LEU A 85 -12.17 3.70 17.57
N GLY A 86 -12.17 3.91 16.25
CA GLY A 86 -13.27 4.52 15.49
C GLY A 86 -14.42 3.57 15.20
N GLY A 87 -14.17 2.25 15.15
CA GLY A 87 -15.16 1.23 14.80
C GLY A 87 -15.12 -0.01 15.70
N SER A 88 -14.16 -0.90 15.47
CA SER A 88 -14.18 -2.30 15.88
C SER A 88 -13.48 -2.63 17.21
N GLY A 89 -12.67 -1.71 17.75
CA GLY A 89 -11.84 -1.90 18.95
C GLY A 89 -10.67 -2.88 18.76
N LYS A 90 -10.35 -3.28 17.53
CA LYS A 90 -9.40 -4.37 17.21
C LYS A 90 -8.27 -3.90 16.32
N LEU A 91 -7.17 -4.66 16.29
CA LEU A 91 -6.09 -4.42 15.32
C LEU A 91 -6.60 -4.65 13.90
N LYS A 92 -6.21 -3.78 12.97
CA LYS A 92 -6.57 -3.85 11.55
C LYS A 92 -5.31 -3.83 10.68
N PRO A 93 -4.65 -4.99 10.48
CA PRO A 93 -3.33 -5.07 9.85
C PRO A 93 -3.34 -4.80 8.35
N ALA A 94 -4.47 -5.04 7.67
CA ALA A 94 -4.63 -4.81 6.23
C ALA A 94 -4.83 -3.32 5.91
N GLU A 95 -5.65 -2.61 6.70
CA GLU A 95 -5.75 -1.14 6.66
C GLU A 95 -4.42 -0.48 6.99
N ALA A 96 -3.73 -0.97 8.04
CA ALA A 96 -2.40 -0.48 8.41
C ALA A 96 -1.37 -0.69 7.28
N ALA A 97 -1.44 -1.80 6.54
CA ALA A 97 -0.64 -2.02 5.35
C ALA A 97 -1.00 -1.04 4.22
N SER A 98 -2.29 -0.80 3.97
CA SER A 98 -2.76 0.15 2.96
C SER A 98 -2.28 1.58 3.25
N ALA A 99 -2.44 2.05 4.49
CA ALA A 99 -1.92 3.35 4.93
C ALA A 99 -0.39 3.43 4.84
N ALA A 100 0.34 2.40 5.28
CA ALA A 100 1.80 2.33 5.16
C ALA A 100 2.29 2.38 3.69
N GLN A 101 1.56 1.75 2.77
CA GLN A 101 1.82 1.79 1.32
C GLN A 101 1.59 3.18 0.72
N LEU A 102 0.79 4.03 1.37
CA LEU A 102 0.44 5.39 0.91
C LEU A 102 1.24 6.51 1.58
N GLU A 103 1.93 6.26 2.70
CA GLU A 103 2.74 7.30 3.36
C GLU A 103 3.74 8.03 2.44
N PRO A 104 4.41 7.37 1.47
CA PRO A 104 5.32 8.06 0.55
C PRO A 104 4.63 9.07 -0.39
N VAL A 105 3.31 8.94 -0.59
CA VAL A 105 2.56 9.64 -1.64
C VAL A 105 1.58 10.66 -1.07
N LEU A 106 1.04 10.41 0.14
CA LEU A 106 0.12 11.29 0.84
C LEU A 106 0.80 12.08 1.97
N GLY A 107 1.81 11.52 2.63
CA GLY A 107 2.40 12.01 3.88
C GLY A 107 2.28 10.97 5.01
N LYS A 108 3.03 11.14 6.10
CA LYS A 108 2.94 10.22 7.27
C LYS A 108 1.53 10.25 7.86
N MET A 109 1.07 9.11 8.36
CA MET A 109 -0.26 8.90 8.91
C MET A 109 -0.22 8.41 10.36
N GLU A 110 -1.33 8.58 11.06
CA GLU A 110 -1.65 7.97 12.36
C GLU A 110 -3.08 7.42 12.34
N ARG A 111 -3.34 6.37 13.12
CA ARG A 111 -4.68 5.80 13.31
C ARG A 111 -5.60 6.87 13.89
N TYR A 112 -6.75 7.09 13.27
CA TYR A 112 -7.68 8.12 13.72
C TYR A 112 -8.21 7.79 15.12
N THR A 113 -8.01 8.72 16.05
CA THR A 113 -8.56 8.63 17.41
C THR A 113 -9.79 9.52 17.47
N PRO A 114 -11.01 8.98 17.61
CA PRO A 114 -12.22 9.78 17.64
C PRO A 114 -12.29 10.65 18.92
N PRO A 115 -12.97 11.82 18.86
CA PRO A 115 -13.29 12.59 20.05
C PRO A 115 -14.10 11.76 21.07
N HIS A 116 -13.89 12.02 22.36
CA HIS A 116 -14.61 11.34 23.43
C HIS A 116 -16.14 11.53 23.29
N GLY A 117 -16.88 10.42 23.19
CA GLY A 117 -18.33 10.42 22.99
C GLY A 117 -18.80 10.43 21.53
N ALA A 118 -17.89 10.37 20.55
CA ALA A 118 -18.26 10.20 19.14
C ALA A 118 -18.87 8.81 18.87
N THR A 119 -19.76 8.73 17.88
CA THR A 119 -20.40 7.48 17.46
C THR A 119 -19.41 6.57 16.74
N THR A 120 -19.40 5.27 17.08
CA THR A 120 -18.57 4.28 16.38
C THR A 120 -19.07 4.03 14.96
N GLY A 121 -18.16 3.71 14.05
CA GLY A 121 -18.44 3.46 12.64
C GLY A 121 -18.62 4.72 11.78
N THR A 122 -18.68 5.93 12.36
CA THR A 122 -18.76 7.20 11.61
C THR A 122 -17.41 7.89 11.40
N SER A 123 -16.32 7.32 11.93
CA SER A 123 -14.95 7.85 11.79
C SER A 123 -14.25 7.30 10.53
N PRO A 124 -13.27 8.04 9.97
CA PRO A 124 -12.30 7.49 9.03
C PRO A 124 -11.25 6.62 9.77
N ASP A 125 -10.46 5.84 9.03
CA ASP A 125 -9.43 4.96 9.62
C ASP A 125 -8.18 5.74 10.10
N PHE A 126 -7.72 6.72 9.33
CA PHE A 126 -6.46 7.43 9.55
C PHE A 126 -6.56 8.94 9.33
N VAL A 127 -5.60 9.67 9.91
CA VAL A 127 -5.34 11.09 9.62
C VAL A 127 -3.88 11.25 9.17
N ILE A 128 -3.65 12.12 8.18
CA ILE A 128 -2.32 12.45 7.67
C ILE A 128 -1.70 13.54 8.57
N THR A 129 -0.54 13.27 9.15
CA THR A 129 0.13 14.12 10.15
C THR A 129 1.32 14.93 9.61
N SER A 130 1.78 14.64 8.39
CA SER A 130 2.85 15.38 7.70
C SER A 130 2.60 15.58 6.20
N GLY A 131 3.44 16.40 5.55
CA GLY A 131 3.37 16.66 4.11
C GLY A 131 2.22 17.59 3.67
N PRO A 132 2.00 17.74 2.35
CA PRO A 132 1.03 18.69 1.79
C PRO A 132 -0.44 18.30 2.01
N ASN A 133 -0.70 17.11 2.54
CA ASN A 133 -2.04 16.65 2.91
C ASN A 133 -2.27 16.60 4.42
N LYS A 134 -1.38 17.19 5.23
CA LYS A 134 -1.54 17.23 6.69
C LYS A 134 -2.93 17.73 7.10
N GLY A 135 -3.57 17.01 8.01
CA GLY A 135 -4.93 17.26 8.49
C GLY A 135 -6.03 16.55 7.71
N LYS A 136 -5.75 16.04 6.49
CA LYS A 136 -6.72 15.26 5.71
C LYS A 136 -6.86 13.83 6.23
N THR A 137 -8.02 13.23 6.00
CA THR A 137 -8.38 11.90 6.50
C THR A 137 -8.41 10.82 5.40
N VAL A 138 -8.21 9.57 5.80
CA VAL A 138 -8.14 8.39 4.93
C VAL A 138 -9.01 7.28 5.50
N ASP A 139 -9.80 6.62 4.65
CA ASP A 139 -10.73 5.53 5.02
C ASP A 139 -10.70 4.47 3.90
N ALA A 140 -10.27 3.25 4.22
CA ALA A 140 -9.80 2.27 3.25
C ALA A 140 -10.86 1.23 2.87
N MET A 141 -10.90 0.88 1.58
CA MET A 141 -11.85 -0.06 1.01
C MET A 141 -11.19 -1.35 0.48
N TYR A 142 -11.86 -2.47 0.77
CA TYR A 142 -11.51 -3.83 0.35
C TYR A 142 -10.16 -4.35 0.87
N THR A 143 -9.57 -3.72 1.88
CA THR A 143 -8.47 -4.31 2.65
C THR A 143 -8.98 -5.53 3.44
N THR A 144 -8.49 -6.72 3.11
CA THR A 144 -8.93 -7.99 3.72
C THR A 144 -8.04 -8.39 4.90
N ASP A 145 -8.62 -8.54 6.10
CA ASP A 145 -7.90 -8.67 7.38
C ASP A 145 -6.76 -9.70 7.40
N LYS A 146 -6.87 -10.79 6.63
CA LYS A 146 -5.85 -11.86 6.54
C LYS A 146 -5.33 -12.12 5.13
N LEU A 147 -5.80 -11.37 4.13
CA LEU A 147 -5.55 -11.63 2.69
C LEU A 147 -5.80 -13.10 2.28
N SER A 148 -6.68 -13.82 2.99
CA SER A 148 -6.88 -15.24 2.69
C SER A 148 -7.70 -15.42 1.43
N GLN A 149 -7.36 -16.43 0.62
CA GLN A 149 -8.07 -16.68 -0.64
C GLN A 149 -9.59 -16.84 -0.43
N LYS A 150 -10.01 -17.42 0.70
CA LYS A 150 -11.43 -17.55 1.10
C LYS A 150 -12.14 -16.21 1.29
N GLU A 151 -11.47 -15.20 1.84
CA GLU A 151 -12.04 -13.85 2.00
C GLU A 151 -12.13 -13.14 0.64
N ILE A 152 -11.09 -13.29 -0.20
CA ILE A 152 -11.03 -12.74 -1.55
C ILE A 152 -12.11 -13.38 -2.45
N ASP A 153 -12.24 -14.71 -2.45
CA ASP A 153 -13.27 -15.45 -3.17
C ASP A 153 -14.68 -15.06 -2.68
N GLY A 154 -14.86 -14.93 -1.37
CA GLY A 154 -16.12 -14.51 -0.76
C GLY A 154 -16.53 -13.09 -1.18
N LEU A 155 -15.61 -12.14 -1.13
CA LEU A 155 -15.79 -10.77 -1.63
C LEU A 155 -16.22 -10.80 -3.10
N ASN A 156 -15.48 -11.50 -3.96
CA ASN A 156 -15.72 -11.50 -5.39
C ASN A 156 -17.00 -12.23 -5.81
N LYS A 157 -17.34 -13.34 -5.14
CA LYS A 157 -18.53 -14.17 -5.44
C LYS A 157 -19.85 -13.42 -5.25
N PHE A 158 -19.90 -12.47 -4.31
CA PHE A 158 -21.12 -11.71 -3.99
C PHE A 158 -21.06 -10.24 -4.44
N TYR A 159 -19.96 -9.81 -5.04
CA TYR A 159 -19.69 -8.41 -5.36
C TYR A 159 -20.78 -7.76 -6.24
N ASP A 160 -21.08 -8.37 -7.40
CA ASP A 160 -22.10 -7.86 -8.32
C ASP A 160 -23.48 -7.80 -7.67
N LYS A 161 -23.91 -8.85 -6.96
CA LYS A 161 -25.18 -8.83 -6.20
C LYS A 161 -25.21 -7.68 -5.19
N ASN A 162 -24.10 -7.47 -4.46
CA ASN A 162 -23.99 -6.39 -3.48
C ASN A 162 -23.98 -5.00 -4.12
N MET A 163 -23.50 -4.85 -5.35
CA MET A 163 -23.48 -3.58 -6.09
C MET A 163 -24.78 -3.29 -6.87
N SER A 164 -25.48 -4.33 -7.32
CA SER A 164 -26.74 -4.22 -8.06
C SER A 164 -27.95 -4.04 -7.15
N THR A 165 -28.09 -4.90 -6.12
CA THR A 165 -29.29 -5.03 -5.29
C THR A 165 -29.03 -4.95 -3.78
N GLY A 166 -27.78 -5.08 -3.34
CA GLY A 166 -27.38 -4.94 -1.95
C GLY A 166 -26.81 -3.56 -1.58
N ASN A 167 -26.18 -3.48 -0.41
CA ASN A 167 -25.72 -2.23 0.19
C ASN A 167 -24.35 -1.73 -0.34
N GLY A 168 -23.74 -2.35 -1.36
CA GLY A 168 -22.38 -2.04 -1.81
C GLY A 168 -22.17 -0.57 -2.20
N LYS A 169 -23.15 0.02 -2.90
CA LYS A 169 -23.17 1.46 -3.24
C LYS A 169 -23.29 2.36 -2.00
N ILE A 170 -24.05 1.92 -0.98
CA ILE A 170 -24.22 2.66 0.29
C ILE A 170 -22.90 2.68 1.06
N VAL A 171 -22.24 1.53 1.18
CA VAL A 171 -20.93 1.40 1.83
C VAL A 171 -19.90 2.34 1.17
N ILE A 172 -19.79 2.31 -0.17
CA ILE A 172 -18.89 3.23 -0.91
C ILE A 172 -19.22 4.70 -0.62
N GLN A 173 -20.51 5.07 -0.59
CA GLN A 173 -20.94 6.42 -0.23
C GLN A 173 -20.60 6.80 1.21
N ASP A 174 -20.61 5.85 2.15
CA ASP A 174 -20.27 6.12 3.55
C ASP A 174 -18.78 6.38 3.74
N HIS A 175 -17.88 5.61 3.11
CA HIS A 175 -16.45 5.93 3.09
C HIS A 175 -16.17 7.30 2.44
N LEU A 176 -16.85 7.61 1.31
CA LEU A 176 -16.74 8.89 0.61
C LEU A 176 -17.24 10.11 1.42
N LYS A 177 -18.05 9.91 2.46
CA LYS A 177 -18.47 10.97 3.40
C LYS A 177 -17.41 11.24 4.47
N LYS A 178 -16.77 10.18 5.00
CA LYS A 178 -15.88 10.23 6.18
C LYS A 178 -14.48 10.75 5.89
N ALA A 179 -13.91 10.40 4.73
CA ALA A 179 -12.52 10.69 4.40
C ALA A 179 -12.34 11.67 3.23
N ASP A 180 -11.20 12.35 3.19
CA ASP A 180 -10.74 13.10 2.01
C ASP A 180 -10.19 12.17 0.92
N PHE A 181 -9.55 11.07 1.32
CA PHE A 181 -9.04 10.03 0.44
C PHE A 181 -9.68 8.69 0.78
N VAL A 182 -10.11 7.96 -0.25
CA VAL A 182 -10.64 6.61 -0.12
C VAL A 182 -9.77 5.66 -0.96
N PRO A 183 -8.74 5.05 -0.36
CA PRO A 183 -7.96 4.00 -0.99
C PRO A 183 -8.82 2.77 -1.27
N VAL A 184 -8.62 2.15 -2.42
CA VAL A 184 -9.37 0.96 -2.83
C VAL A 184 -8.40 -0.09 -3.33
N ASP A 185 -8.29 -1.21 -2.60
CA ASP A 185 -7.39 -2.28 -3.00
C ASP A 185 -8.00 -3.08 -4.17
N PHE A 186 -7.46 -2.87 -5.37
CA PHE A 186 -7.93 -3.58 -6.57
C PHE A 186 -7.28 -4.95 -6.72
N ARG A 187 -6.22 -5.26 -5.95
CA ARG A 187 -5.52 -6.56 -6.02
C ARG A 187 -6.40 -7.71 -5.53
N VAL A 188 -7.36 -7.41 -4.66
CA VAL A 188 -8.36 -8.38 -4.17
C VAL A 188 -9.65 -8.44 -5.00
N LEU A 189 -9.77 -7.66 -6.08
CA LEU A 189 -10.95 -7.69 -6.97
C LEU A 189 -10.62 -8.32 -8.32
N THR A 190 -11.48 -9.21 -8.81
CA THR A 190 -11.40 -9.70 -10.20
C THR A 190 -11.60 -8.56 -11.19
N PRO A 191 -11.08 -8.63 -12.43
CA PRO A 191 -11.25 -7.59 -13.45
C PRO A 191 -12.72 -7.21 -13.72
N ALA A 192 -13.65 -8.17 -13.63
CA ALA A 192 -15.09 -7.91 -13.74
C ALA A 192 -15.60 -7.03 -12.59
N ASN A 193 -15.23 -7.33 -11.35
CA ASN A 193 -15.63 -6.56 -10.17
C ASN A 193 -14.95 -5.19 -10.10
N GLN A 194 -13.68 -5.09 -10.54
CA GLN A 194 -13.01 -3.80 -10.77
C GLN A 194 -13.79 -2.93 -11.76
N LYS A 195 -14.32 -3.51 -12.85
CA LYS A 195 -15.15 -2.77 -13.81
C LYS A 195 -16.46 -2.30 -13.18
N ILE A 196 -17.17 -3.15 -12.44
CA ILE A 196 -18.41 -2.78 -11.73
C ILE A 196 -18.17 -1.60 -10.76
N PHE A 197 -17.04 -1.59 -10.05
CA PHE A 197 -16.66 -0.46 -9.21
C PHE A 197 -16.40 0.82 -10.04
N ILE A 198 -15.57 0.74 -11.07
CA ILE A 198 -15.24 1.89 -11.94
C ILE A 198 -16.49 2.47 -12.60
N ASP A 199 -17.36 1.62 -13.15
CA ASP A 199 -18.63 2.03 -13.77
C ASP A 199 -19.51 2.78 -12.77
N TYR A 200 -19.60 2.31 -11.51
CA TYR A 200 -20.33 3.03 -10.47
C TYR A 200 -19.68 4.38 -10.12
N ILE A 201 -18.36 4.42 -9.84
CA ILE A 201 -17.65 5.67 -9.50
C ILE A 201 -17.80 6.72 -10.61
N LYS A 202 -17.80 6.31 -11.89
CA LYS A 202 -18.01 7.23 -13.03
C LYS A 202 -19.35 7.97 -13.00
N THR A 203 -20.37 7.44 -12.32
CA THR A 203 -21.68 8.12 -12.15
C THR A 203 -21.69 9.17 -11.03
N LEU A 204 -20.67 9.20 -10.17
CA LEU A 204 -20.61 10.09 -9.01
C LEU A 204 -20.12 11.51 -9.37
N PRO A 205 -20.42 12.55 -8.56
CA PRO A 205 -19.85 13.88 -8.75
C PRO A 205 -18.31 13.85 -8.76
N LYS A 206 -17.67 14.72 -9.56
CA LYS A 206 -16.20 14.77 -9.68
C LYS A 206 -15.48 15.05 -8.36
N SER A 207 -16.13 15.72 -7.41
CA SER A 207 -15.65 15.88 -6.03
C SER A 207 -15.51 14.55 -5.29
N GLN A 208 -16.43 13.58 -5.50
CA GLN A 208 -16.30 12.21 -4.97
C GLN A 208 -15.32 11.37 -5.78
N GLN A 209 -15.34 11.45 -7.12
CA GLN A 209 -14.40 10.69 -7.97
C GLN A 209 -12.93 11.02 -7.65
N ASN A 210 -12.63 12.28 -7.29
CA ASN A 210 -11.29 12.71 -6.93
C ASN A 210 -10.82 12.26 -5.53
N LYS A 211 -11.71 11.71 -4.67
CA LYS A 211 -11.32 11.10 -3.39
C LYS A 211 -10.74 9.69 -3.56
N ILE A 212 -11.22 8.95 -4.57
CA ILE A 212 -10.82 7.56 -4.82
C ILE A 212 -9.32 7.50 -5.17
N ILE A 213 -8.59 6.57 -4.56
CA ILE A 213 -7.23 6.18 -4.96
C ILE A 213 -7.21 4.67 -5.18
N ILE A 214 -7.06 4.24 -6.43
CA ILE A 214 -6.93 2.81 -6.78
C ILE A 214 -5.51 2.33 -6.43
N MET A 215 -5.40 1.22 -5.72
CA MET A 215 -4.12 0.59 -5.38
C MET A 215 -3.93 -0.68 -6.22
N ARG A 216 -2.78 -0.81 -6.89
CA ARG A 216 -2.42 -1.96 -7.73
C ARG A 216 -1.02 -2.48 -7.42
#